data_AF-A0A329NU13-F1
#
_entry.id   AF-A0A329NU13-F1
#
_cell.length_a   1.000
_cell.length_b   1.000
_cell.length_c   1.000
_cell.angle_alpha   90.00
_cell.angle_beta   90.00
_cell.angle_gamma   90.00
#
_symmetry.space_group_name_H-M   'P 1'
#
loop_
_entity.id
_entity.type
_entity.pdbx_description
1 polymer ?
#
loop_
_entity_poly.entity_id
_entity_poly.type
_entity_poly.pdbx_seq_one_letter_code
_entity_poly.pdbx_strand_id
1 'polypeptide(L)'
;IKAARERIVAKTDEDRSDFLRRRGFSKAETGKIIDAVLAEEGRPPASIFDFVQGITAVARDKPHQDARLDMETKAKKLLDRAA
;
A
#
# COMPACT_ATOMS: atom_id res chain seq x y z
N ILE A 1 -3.84 -13.51 -6.93
CA ILE A 1 -4.50 -12.74 -5.82
C ILE A 1 -4.44 -13.46 -4.47
N LYS A 2 -4.84 -14.74 -4.37
CA LYS A 2 -4.80 -15.49 -3.09
C LYS A 2 -3.45 -15.40 -2.38
N ALA A 3 -2.36 -15.66 -3.10
CA ALA A 3 -1.00 -15.56 -2.56
C ALA A 3 -0.65 -14.18 -1.96
N ALA A 4 -1.13 -13.08 -2.55
CA ALA A 4 -0.92 -11.73 -2.02
C ALA A 4 -1.69 -11.46 -0.73
N ARG A 5 -2.87 -12.08 -0.55
CA ARG A 5 -3.68 -11.96 0.68
C ARG A 5 -3.06 -12.74 1.83
N GLU A 6 -2.49 -13.91 1.55
CA GLU A 6 -1.90 -14.79 2.56
C GLU A 6 -0.48 -14.34 2.97
N ARG A 7 0.21 -13.59 2.11
CA ARG A 7 1.58 -13.12 2.38
C ARG A 7 1.59 -11.92 3.32
N ILE A 8 1.70 -12.20 4.62
CA ILE A 8 1.91 -11.21 5.68
C ILE A 8 3.34 -10.67 5.62
N VAL A 9 3.47 -9.35 5.57
CA VAL A 9 4.75 -8.63 5.41
C VAL A 9 4.97 -7.55 6.46
N ALA A 10 3.96 -7.26 7.29
CA ALA A 10 4.08 -6.34 8.40
C ALA A 10 3.23 -6.80 9.59
N LYS A 11 3.79 -6.76 10.79
CA LYS A 11 3.09 -7.12 12.04
C LYS A 11 3.00 -5.93 12.99
N THR A 12 3.98 -5.03 12.95
CA THR A 12 4.07 -3.82 13.76
C THR A 12 3.89 -2.55 12.92
N ASP A 13 3.66 -1.40 13.56
CA ASP A 13 3.54 -0.11 12.85
C ASP A 13 4.87 0.34 12.24
N GLU A 14 5.97 -0.05 12.86
CA GLU A 14 7.31 0.15 12.32
C GLU A 14 7.50 -0.69 11.05
N ASP A 15 7.10 -1.98 11.05
CA ASP A 15 7.15 -2.82 9.84
C ASP A 15 6.34 -2.20 8.69
N ARG A 16 5.13 -1.67 8.98
CA ARG A 16 4.25 -1.05 7.99
C ARG A 16 4.91 0.16 7.35
N SER A 17 5.50 1.00 8.21
CA SER A 17 6.21 2.19 7.77
C SER A 17 7.41 1.81 6.92
N ASP A 18 8.28 0.94 7.42
CA ASP A 18 9.47 0.45 6.72
C ASP A 18 9.15 -0.21 5.39
N PHE A 19 8.10 -1.02 5.35
CA PHE A 19 7.68 -1.72 4.14
C PHE A 19 7.38 -0.75 3.01
N LEU A 20 6.69 0.36 3.30
CA LEU A 20 6.38 1.40 2.32
C LEU A 20 7.60 2.27 2.02
N ARG A 21 8.39 2.66 3.03
CA ARG A 21 9.60 3.48 2.82
C ARG A 21 10.61 2.83 1.89
N ARG A 22 10.88 1.52 2.07
CA ARG A 22 11.79 0.75 1.20
C ARG A 22 11.30 0.61 -0.23
N ARG A 23 10.03 0.97 -0.51
CA ARG A 23 9.40 0.95 -1.84
C ARG A 23 9.24 2.35 -2.44
N GLY A 24 9.90 3.35 -1.84
CA GLY A 24 9.98 4.70 -2.39
C GLY A 24 8.77 5.57 -2.07
N PHE A 25 8.00 5.24 -1.03
CA PHE A 25 6.97 6.13 -0.51
C PHE A 25 7.56 7.11 0.52
N SER A 26 7.11 8.37 0.46
CA SER A 26 7.47 9.39 1.45
C SER A 26 6.77 9.16 2.80
N LYS A 27 7.14 9.91 3.85
CA LYS A 27 6.54 9.76 5.20
C LYS A 27 5.04 10.04 5.16
N ALA A 28 4.70 11.10 4.45
CA ALA A 28 3.34 11.55 4.31
C ALA A 28 2.50 10.54 3.53
N GLU A 29 3.05 9.96 2.46
CA GLU A 29 2.34 8.92 1.70
C GLU A 29 2.19 7.63 2.51
N THR A 30 3.22 7.23 3.26
CA THR A 30 3.16 6.07 4.15
C THR A 30 2.03 6.20 5.16
N GLY A 31 1.90 7.35 5.84
CA GLY A 31 0.81 7.59 6.78
C GLY A 31 -0.56 7.49 6.08
N LYS A 32 -0.73 8.21 4.96
CA LYS A 32 -1.98 8.19 4.18
C LYS A 32 -2.39 6.79 3.73
N ILE A 33 -1.44 5.96 3.31
CA ILE A 33 -1.72 4.59 2.86
C ILE A 33 -2.19 3.72 4.04
N ILE A 34 -1.55 3.83 5.20
CA ILE A 34 -1.94 3.08 6.40
C ILE A 34 -3.33 3.52 6.87
N ASP A 35 -3.56 4.83 6.94
CA ASP A 35 -4.83 5.42 7.36
C ASP A 35 -5.97 5.03 6.40
N ALA A 36 -5.73 5.01 5.09
CA ALA A 36 -6.72 4.60 4.10
C ALA A 36 -7.17 3.15 4.34
N VAL A 37 -6.24 2.22 4.57
CA VAL A 37 -6.59 0.82 4.86
C VAL A 37 -7.32 0.71 6.19
N LEU A 38 -6.88 1.43 7.23
CA LEU A 38 -7.53 1.44 8.52
C LEU A 38 -8.99 1.95 8.42
N ALA A 39 -9.21 3.01 7.65
CA ALA A 39 -10.53 3.60 7.45
C ALA A 39 -11.47 2.69 6.63
N GLU A 40 -10.96 2.02 5.59
CA GLU A 40 -11.77 1.18 4.70
C GLU A 40 -12.00 -0.24 5.27
N GLU A 41 -11.00 -0.84 5.92
CA GLU A 41 -11.00 -2.25 6.35
C GLU A 41 -11.13 -2.43 7.88
N GLY A 42 -11.09 -1.35 8.66
CA GLY A 42 -11.18 -1.38 10.12
C GLY A 42 -9.96 -1.98 10.83
N ARG A 43 -8.87 -2.24 10.10
CA ARG A 43 -7.61 -2.78 10.62
C ARG A 43 -6.42 -2.24 9.83
N PRO A 44 -5.23 -2.12 10.43
CA PRO A 44 -4.06 -1.67 9.69
C PRO A 44 -3.58 -2.75 8.69
N PRO A 45 -2.83 -2.35 7.64
CA PRO A 45 -2.38 -3.29 6.61
C PRO A 45 -1.38 -4.30 7.18
N ALA A 46 -1.49 -5.56 6.76
CA ALA A 46 -0.59 -6.62 7.18
C ALA A 46 -0.10 -7.47 5.99
N SER A 47 -0.97 -7.73 5.02
CA SER A 47 -0.67 -8.50 3.81
C SER A 47 -0.24 -7.62 2.65
N ILE A 48 0.43 -8.20 1.66
CA ILE A 48 0.72 -7.51 0.39
C ILE A 48 -0.56 -6.95 -0.23
N PHE A 49 -1.66 -7.71 -0.19
CA PHE A 49 -2.94 -7.27 -0.71
C PHE A 49 -3.44 -5.99 -0.01
N ASP A 50 -3.34 -5.93 1.33
CA ASP A 50 -3.77 -4.74 2.09
C ASP A 50 -2.98 -3.49 1.67
N PHE A 51 -1.65 -3.61 1.51
CA PHE A 51 -0.82 -2.49 1.06
C PHE A 51 -1.16 -2.07 -0.37
N VAL A 52 -1.46 -3.01 -1.27
CA VAL A 52 -1.92 -2.69 -2.63
C VAL A 52 -3.24 -1.93 -2.57
N GLN A 53 -4.21 -2.36 -1.76
CA GLN A 53 -5.47 -1.64 -1.58
C GLN A 53 -5.23 -0.21 -1.10
N GLY A 54 -4.44 -0.03 -0.04
CA GLY A 54 -4.13 1.30 0.50
C GLY A 54 -3.43 2.22 -0.50
N ILE A 55 -2.45 1.71 -1.27
CA ILE A 55 -1.79 2.50 -2.33
C ILE A 55 -2.82 2.92 -3.38
N THR A 56 -3.68 2.00 -3.82
CA THR A 56 -4.70 2.32 -4.83
C THR A 56 -5.78 3.27 -4.31
N ALA A 57 -6.16 3.18 -3.05
CA ALA A 57 -7.08 4.12 -2.41
C ALA A 57 -6.51 5.55 -2.45
N VAL A 58 -5.26 5.73 -1.99
CA VAL A 58 -4.60 7.05 -2.02
C VAL A 58 -4.36 7.55 -3.45
N ALA A 59 -4.14 6.65 -4.42
CA ALA A 59 -3.96 7.03 -5.82
C ALA A 59 -5.23 7.61 -6.44
N ARG A 60 -6.43 7.14 -6.05
CA ARG A 60 -7.73 7.63 -6.57
C ARG A 60 -7.94 9.12 -6.30
N ASP A 61 -7.39 9.62 -5.20
CA ASP A 61 -7.54 11.02 -4.77
C ASP A 61 -6.49 11.96 -5.39
N LYS A 62 -5.58 11.45 -6.24
CA LYS A 62 -4.58 12.30 -6.89
C LYS A 62 -5.23 13.11 -8.02
N PRO A 63 -5.16 14.46 -7.98
CA PRO A 63 -5.75 15.29 -9.03
C PRO A 63 -4.98 15.20 -10.35
N HIS A 64 -3.68 14.91 -10.29
CA HIS A 64 -2.80 14.82 -11.46
C HIS A 64 -2.61 13.36 -11.88
N GLN A 65 -2.82 13.10 -13.17
CA GLN A 65 -2.78 11.74 -13.73
C GLN A 65 -1.41 11.07 -13.57
N ASP A 66 -0.31 11.79 -13.76
CA ASP A 66 1.03 11.22 -13.65
C ASP A 66 1.33 10.72 -12.22
N ALA A 67 0.89 11.48 -11.21
CA ALA A 67 1.03 11.09 -9.82
C ALA A 67 0.19 9.84 -9.49
N ARG A 68 -1.03 9.75 -10.05
CA ARG A 68 -1.86 8.54 -9.93
C ARG A 68 -1.16 7.34 -10.56
N LEU A 69 -0.67 7.49 -11.79
CA LEU A 69 -0.01 6.41 -12.53
C LEU A 69 1.26 5.90 -11.85
N ASP A 70 2.07 6.77 -11.24
CA ASP A 70 3.26 6.33 -10.47
C ASP A 70 2.86 5.43 -9.29
N MET A 71 1.84 5.85 -8.53
CA MET A 71 1.33 5.07 -7.39
C MET A 71 0.73 3.73 -7.83
N GLU A 72 -0.10 3.72 -8.87
CA GLU A 72 -0.70 2.50 -9.43
C GLU A 72 0.38 1.55 -9.96
N THR A 73 1.44 2.09 -10.59
CA THR A 73 2.58 1.30 -11.06
C THR A 73 3.32 0.62 -9.91
N LYS A 74 3.54 1.34 -8.80
CA LYS A 74 4.14 0.77 -7.58
C LYS A 74 3.26 -0.33 -6.97
N ALA A 75 1.94 -0.10 -6.90
CA ALA A 75 0.98 -1.10 -6.43
C ALA A 75 0.98 -2.37 -7.31
N LYS A 76 0.97 -2.19 -8.64
CA LYS A 76 1.04 -3.30 -9.60
C LYS A 76 2.32 -4.11 -9.43
N LYS A 77 3.49 -3.47 -9.36
CA LYS A 77 4.77 -4.16 -9.14
C LYS A 77 4.79 -4.95 -7.83
N LEU A 78 4.14 -4.42 -6.79
CA LEU A 78 4.03 -5.11 -5.51
C LEU A 78 3.14 -6.36 -5.62
N LEU A 79 2.01 -6.25 -6.32
CA LEU A 79 1.10 -7.37 -6.56
C LEU A 79 1.74 -8.46 -7.44
N ASP A 80 2.43 -8.07 -8.51
CA ASP A 80 3.07 -8.99 -9.46
C ASP A 80 4.19 -9.82 -8.79
N ARG A 81 4.87 -9.28 -7.76
CA ARG A 81 5.88 -10.01 -6.96
C ARG A 81 5.30 -11.03 -5.98
N ALA A 82 3.99 -11.01 -5.79
CA ALA A 82 3.27 -11.91 -4.90
C ALA A 82 2.43 -12.95 -5.65
N ALA A 83 2.31 -12.81 -6.98
CA ALA A 83 1.73 -13.79 -7.88
C ALA A 83 2.74 -14.91 -8.18
#